data_AF-A0A918NSV1-F1
#
_entry.id   AF-A0A918NSV1-F1
#
_cell.length_a   1.000
_cell.length_b   1.000
_cell.length_c   1.000
_cell.angle_alpha   90.00
_cell.angle_beta   90.00
_cell.angle_gamma   90.00
#
_symmetry.space_group_name_H-M   'P 1'
#
loop_
_entity.id
_entity.type
_entity.pdbx_description
1 polymer ?
#
loop_
_entity_poly.entity_id
_entity_poly.type
_entity_poly.pdbx_seq_one_letter_code
_entity_poly.pdbx_strand_id
1 'polypeptide(L)'
;MRRLAHLCDHLRMVHSLEPLLVRHTHRLSSPKGTAGQGAAAARQFDAALTSVGFKLSARLLERLSGLSEAAVLHTARRTLRTVGEMVGDHVQHNAYFIDFPANVPDTEEFWTRCVVKALADDSSRENVLGQLAHGVLNLLSLPTYGRYQHTYEEMLAAQDELIESAGDRVTVLHLGRDLDTELADLYLALAGSTTPLGDEHLLDLRALAERCALGPQPDAIPVRENRAVVNEARLAVGADLLLDTVTDVLRLACALSGGDVTLREPTRFRSLPRPVRRALLAGLDAVVAANPAKLADVHAHREPFKRLGERLHPHEYPRWPHAADVFAVARGEREARSFDSRVEERLDEFDVRGAVRILESAPGKLFRALDLLLRIAADQEERDAVVAAAVRIAPDVSGRVLLSVREHFHNRGRETGEPRIFINGRGRGWVAEDDRPPVPAAVRDPLIAALDAEMRGRLPAPDRLLLDPEVLDVALPLSGRARCPAERVRIRRRRRAVALLRVLEGKRAADRLRPRRAAAQRRLQHRLLAVLHVPQGRRGRALGRCHRSARGCLGVHQPGPGPGARHLHRPAGQHLRG
;
A
#
# COMPACT_ATOMS: atom_id res chain seq x y z
N MET A 1 -6.32 34.29 33.28
CA MET A 1 -5.80 34.42 31.90
C MET A 1 -5.34 33.08 31.27
N ARG A 2 -4.61 32.18 31.97
CA ARG A 2 -4.21 30.86 31.41
C ARG A 2 -5.35 29.90 31.00
N ARG A 3 -6.48 29.90 31.72
CA ARG A 3 -7.68 29.11 31.34
C ARG A 3 -8.37 29.62 30.07
N LEU A 4 -8.39 30.94 29.85
CA LEU A 4 -8.96 31.55 28.64
C LEU A 4 -8.07 31.31 27.41
N ALA A 5 -6.73 31.32 27.58
CA ALA A 5 -5.79 30.97 26.52
C ALA A 5 -5.93 29.50 26.08
N HIS A 6 -6.05 28.56 27.03
CA HIS A 6 -6.31 27.15 26.72
C HIS A 6 -7.66 26.93 26.03
N LEU A 7 -8.72 27.65 26.42
CA LEU A 7 -10.02 27.60 25.75
C LEU A 7 -9.95 28.16 24.31
N CYS A 8 -9.20 29.25 24.09
CA CYS A 8 -8.99 29.82 22.75
C CYS A 8 -8.16 28.91 21.83
N ASP A 9 -7.10 28.27 22.33
CA ASP A 9 -6.31 27.30 21.56
C ASP A 9 -7.11 26.03 21.27
N HIS A 10 -7.90 25.56 22.24
CA HIS A 10 -8.78 24.42 22.05
C HIS A 10 -9.88 24.73 21.01
N LEU A 11 -10.46 25.94 21.01
CA LEU A 11 -11.43 26.36 20.00
C LEU A 11 -10.79 26.52 18.60
N ARG A 12 -9.57 27.04 18.50
CA ARG A 12 -8.80 27.11 17.24
C ARG A 12 -8.49 25.72 16.65
N MET A 13 -8.08 24.77 17.50
CA MET A 13 -7.86 23.36 17.12
C MET A 13 -9.17 22.61 16.83
N VAL A 14 -10.30 22.96 17.47
CA VAL A 14 -11.61 22.35 17.17
C VAL A 14 -12.13 22.83 15.81
N HIS A 15 -11.92 24.10 15.46
CA HIS A 15 -12.43 24.69 14.22
C HIS A 15 -11.65 24.27 12.97
N SER A 16 -10.40 23.77 13.14
CA SER A 16 -9.58 23.20 12.06
C SER A 16 -9.93 21.76 11.71
N LEU A 17 -10.68 21.02 12.55
CA LEU A 17 -11.00 19.61 12.34
C LEU A 17 -12.39 19.36 11.74
N GLU A 18 -13.30 20.32 11.80
CA GLU A 18 -14.62 20.21 11.16
C GLU A 18 -14.56 19.93 9.64
N PRO A 19 -13.59 20.48 8.87
CA PRO A 19 -13.40 20.09 7.47
C PRO A 19 -13.16 18.59 7.29
N LEU A 20 -12.44 17.93 8.22
CA LEU A 20 -12.20 16.48 8.17
C LEU A 20 -13.52 15.71 8.29
N LEU A 21 -14.40 16.14 9.19
CA LEU A 21 -15.71 15.52 9.36
C LEU A 21 -16.51 15.54 8.05
N VAL A 22 -16.58 16.69 7.38
CA VAL A 22 -17.32 16.84 6.12
C VAL A 22 -16.68 15.99 5.02
N ARG A 23 -15.35 16.02 4.86
CA ARG A 23 -14.60 15.26 3.84
C ARG A 23 -14.82 13.75 3.95
N HIS A 24 -14.83 13.22 5.17
CA HIS A 24 -14.92 11.77 5.42
C HIS A 24 -16.36 11.27 5.49
N THR A 25 -17.26 12.01 6.13
CA THR A 25 -18.60 11.51 6.48
C THR A 25 -19.74 12.16 5.69
N HIS A 26 -19.47 13.29 5.04
CA HIS A 26 -20.48 14.15 4.40
C HIS A 26 -21.55 14.60 5.41
N ARG A 27 -21.17 14.77 6.67
CA ARG A 27 -22.02 15.30 7.73
C ARG A 27 -21.52 16.67 8.16
N LEU A 28 -22.45 17.52 8.54
CA LEU A 28 -22.19 18.77 9.23
C LEU A 28 -22.47 18.58 10.71
N SER A 29 -21.55 19.03 11.56
CA SER A 29 -21.82 19.09 12.99
C SER A 29 -23.07 19.94 13.24
N SER A 30 -23.85 19.59 14.27
CA SER A 30 -25.12 20.28 14.55
C SER A 30 -24.89 21.79 14.65
N PRO A 31 -25.45 22.60 13.73
CA PRO A 31 -25.18 24.03 13.69
C PRO A 31 -25.59 24.71 15.00
N LYS A 32 -24.68 25.53 15.55
CA LYS A 32 -24.89 26.30 16.79
C LYS A 32 -25.28 27.73 16.43
N GLY A 33 -26.29 28.27 17.11
CA GLY A 33 -26.77 29.63 16.89
C GLY A 33 -28.02 29.91 17.71
N THR A 34 -28.37 31.19 17.83
CA THR A 34 -29.65 31.62 18.38
C THR A 34 -30.80 31.19 17.46
N ALA A 35 -31.97 30.92 18.03
CA ALA A 35 -33.17 30.66 17.23
C ALA A 35 -33.53 31.90 16.40
N GLY A 36 -34.03 31.71 15.18
CA GLY A 36 -34.35 32.79 14.26
C GLY A 36 -35.03 32.32 12.97
N GLN A 37 -35.17 33.23 12.00
CA GLN A 37 -35.84 32.99 10.72
C GLN A 37 -34.85 32.84 9.55
N GLY A 38 -33.84 32.00 9.70
CA GLY A 38 -32.75 31.78 8.72
C GLY A 38 -33.16 31.01 7.46
N ALA A 39 -34.45 30.77 7.22
CA ALA A 39 -34.95 29.95 6.12
C ALA A 39 -34.52 30.47 4.73
N ALA A 40 -34.48 31.79 4.53
CA ALA A 40 -34.03 32.38 3.27
C ALA A 40 -32.54 32.09 3.03
N ALA A 41 -31.69 32.36 4.02
CA ALA A 41 -30.26 32.06 3.96
C ALA A 41 -29.97 30.56 3.83
N ALA A 42 -30.78 29.69 4.45
CA ALA A 42 -30.63 28.24 4.35
C ALA A 42 -30.93 27.75 2.92
N ARG A 43 -31.92 28.33 2.25
CA ARG A 43 -32.20 28.06 0.82
C ARG A 43 -31.10 28.59 -0.10
N GLN A 44 -30.57 29.78 0.17
CA GLN A 44 -29.43 30.31 -0.57
C GLN A 44 -28.20 29.41 -0.43
N PHE A 45 -27.94 28.90 0.77
CA PHE A 45 -26.87 27.94 1.02
C PHE A 45 -27.10 26.62 0.28
N ASP A 46 -28.31 26.07 0.27
CA ASP A 46 -28.64 24.86 -0.50
C ASP A 46 -28.44 25.06 -2.01
N ALA A 47 -28.82 26.23 -2.53
CA ALA A 47 -28.62 26.58 -3.94
C ALA A 47 -27.12 26.66 -4.29
N ALA A 48 -26.31 27.31 -3.45
CA ALA A 48 -24.86 27.39 -3.63
C ALA A 48 -24.15 26.03 -3.52
N LEU A 49 -24.67 25.09 -2.72
CA LEU A 49 -24.17 23.72 -2.71
C LEU A 49 -24.56 22.97 -3.98
N THR A 50 -25.76 23.23 -4.51
CA THR A 50 -26.28 22.55 -5.70
C THR A 50 -25.41 22.86 -6.92
N SER A 51 -24.90 24.09 -7.06
CA SER A 51 -24.01 24.47 -8.16
C SER A 51 -22.67 23.73 -8.17
N VAL A 52 -22.28 23.09 -7.06
CA VAL A 52 -21.06 22.27 -6.96
C VAL A 52 -21.38 20.77 -6.75
N GLY A 53 -22.61 20.35 -7.03
CA GLY A 53 -23.03 18.95 -6.95
C GLY A 53 -23.33 18.44 -5.54
N PHE A 54 -23.63 19.33 -4.58
CA PHE A 54 -24.01 18.97 -3.22
C PHE A 54 -25.43 19.44 -2.87
N LYS A 55 -26.05 18.84 -1.85
CA LYS A 55 -27.37 19.27 -1.37
C LYS A 55 -27.54 19.05 0.13
N LEU A 56 -28.29 19.90 0.81
CA LEU A 56 -28.65 19.69 2.21
C LEU A 56 -29.74 18.61 2.34
N SER A 57 -29.56 17.72 3.32
CA SER A 57 -30.66 16.83 3.74
C SER A 57 -31.82 17.65 4.33
N ALA A 58 -33.05 17.15 4.21
CA ALA A 58 -34.25 17.83 4.73
C ALA A 58 -34.10 18.24 6.21
N ARG A 59 -33.60 17.33 7.06
CA ARG A 59 -33.37 17.60 8.49
C ARG A 59 -32.34 18.71 8.74
N LEU A 60 -31.30 18.79 7.91
CA LEU A 60 -30.29 19.83 8.03
C LEU A 60 -30.83 21.18 7.59
N LEU A 61 -31.59 21.21 6.49
CA LEU A 61 -32.24 22.41 5.99
C LEU A 61 -33.25 22.96 7.00
N GLU A 62 -34.08 22.09 7.59
CA GLU A 62 -35.02 22.44 8.65
C GLU A 62 -34.29 23.02 9.87
N ARG A 63 -33.22 22.36 10.32
CA ARG A 63 -32.41 22.83 11.45
C ARG A 63 -31.82 24.21 11.20
N LEU A 64 -31.25 24.46 10.02
CA LEU A 64 -30.68 25.76 9.64
C LEU A 64 -31.76 26.83 9.52
N SER A 65 -32.93 26.48 9.00
CA SER A 65 -34.05 27.42 8.83
C SER A 65 -34.57 27.98 10.15
N GLY A 66 -34.45 27.23 11.25
CA GLY A 66 -34.82 27.66 12.60
C GLY A 66 -33.75 28.45 13.35
N LEU A 67 -32.59 28.73 12.75
CA LEU A 67 -31.51 29.53 13.34
C LEU A 67 -31.55 30.97 12.83
N SER A 68 -30.81 31.86 13.49
CA SER A 68 -30.58 33.22 12.96
C SER A 68 -29.79 33.19 11.65
N GLU A 69 -30.08 34.16 10.77
CA GLU A 69 -29.42 34.30 9.47
C GLU A 69 -27.89 34.34 9.59
N ALA A 70 -27.37 35.07 10.57
CA ALA A 70 -25.92 35.15 10.83
C ALA A 70 -25.29 33.77 11.13
N ALA A 71 -25.99 32.91 11.88
CA ALA A 71 -25.52 31.55 12.18
C ALA A 71 -25.51 30.68 10.90
N VAL A 72 -26.55 30.78 10.07
CA VAL A 72 -26.63 30.06 8.79
C VAL A 72 -25.50 30.49 7.85
N LEU A 73 -25.27 31.80 7.69
CA LEU A 73 -24.21 32.32 6.84
C LEU A 73 -22.81 31.91 7.34
N HIS A 74 -22.61 31.86 8.66
CA HIS A 74 -21.36 31.38 9.24
C HIS A 74 -21.10 29.91 8.91
N THR A 75 -22.10 29.04 9.08
CA THR A 75 -22.00 27.62 8.71
C THR A 75 -21.81 27.45 7.19
N ALA A 76 -22.52 28.23 6.38
CA ALA A 76 -22.43 28.17 4.92
C ALA A 76 -21.02 28.50 4.43
N ARG A 77 -20.42 29.61 4.88
CA ARG A 77 -19.06 30.02 4.48
C ARG A 77 -17.98 28.99 4.79
N ARG A 78 -18.11 28.29 5.92
CA ARG A 78 -17.15 27.23 6.31
C ARG A 78 -17.35 25.97 5.48
N THR A 79 -18.61 25.56 5.31
CA THR A 79 -18.95 24.35 4.54
C THR A 79 -18.59 24.50 3.07
N LEU A 80 -18.96 25.62 2.45
CA LEU A 80 -18.70 25.86 1.02
C LEU A 80 -17.19 25.84 0.71
N ARG A 81 -16.35 26.35 1.62
CA ARG A 81 -14.90 26.25 1.49
C ARG A 81 -14.42 24.80 1.47
N THR A 82 -14.86 23.99 2.44
CA THR A 82 -14.49 22.58 2.49
C THR A 82 -15.02 21.79 1.29
N VAL A 83 -16.25 22.06 0.87
CA VAL A 83 -16.84 21.41 -0.31
C VAL A 83 -16.12 21.83 -1.60
N GLY A 84 -15.77 23.11 -1.74
CA GLY A 84 -14.95 23.61 -2.84
C GLY A 84 -13.60 22.91 -2.92
N GLU A 85 -12.91 22.74 -1.78
CA GLU A 85 -11.68 21.95 -1.71
C GLU A 85 -11.90 20.49 -2.13
N MET A 86 -13.00 19.86 -1.69
CA MET A 86 -13.33 18.47 -2.03
C MET A 86 -13.58 18.24 -3.52
N VAL A 87 -14.16 19.21 -4.22
CA VAL A 87 -14.39 19.13 -5.68
C VAL A 87 -13.19 19.60 -6.49
N GLY A 88 -12.14 20.12 -5.82
CA GLY A 88 -10.94 20.60 -6.50
C GLY A 88 -11.03 22.05 -7.00
N ASP A 89 -12.06 22.81 -6.61
CA ASP A 89 -12.30 24.21 -7.06
C ASP A 89 -11.15 25.16 -6.68
N HIS A 90 -10.43 24.84 -5.61
CA HIS A 90 -9.24 25.56 -5.18
C HIS A 90 -8.00 25.38 -6.08
N VAL A 91 -8.02 24.48 -7.07
CA VAL A 91 -6.87 24.18 -7.95
C VAL A 91 -7.33 24.11 -9.40
N GLN A 92 -6.65 24.84 -10.28
CA GLN A 92 -6.80 24.68 -11.72
C GLN A 92 -6.16 23.37 -12.17
N HIS A 93 -6.99 22.34 -12.33
CA HIS A 93 -6.55 21.05 -12.84
C HIS A 93 -6.44 21.13 -14.36
N ASN A 94 -5.22 21.05 -14.88
CA ASN A 94 -4.97 20.99 -16.31
C ASN A 94 -4.66 19.54 -16.73
N ALA A 95 -5.25 19.10 -17.84
CA ALA A 95 -4.81 17.89 -18.52
C ALA A 95 -3.48 18.18 -19.25
N TYR A 96 -2.55 17.24 -19.29
CA TYR A 96 -1.32 17.42 -20.10
C TYR A 96 -1.60 17.28 -21.60
N PHE A 97 -2.58 16.44 -21.96
CA PHE A 97 -3.12 16.30 -23.30
C PHE A 97 -4.62 16.59 -23.22
N ILE A 98 -5.04 17.68 -23.86
CA ILE A 98 -6.42 18.18 -23.83
C ILE A 98 -7.45 17.17 -24.35
N ASP A 99 -7.09 16.37 -25.36
CA ASP A 99 -7.99 15.41 -26.01
C ASP A 99 -7.86 13.97 -25.49
N PHE A 100 -7.21 13.73 -24.35
CA PHE A 100 -6.98 12.37 -23.85
C PHE A 100 -8.29 11.56 -23.77
N PRO A 101 -8.34 10.31 -24.27
CA PRO A 101 -7.22 9.50 -24.76
C PRO A 101 -6.85 9.69 -26.25
N ALA A 102 -7.57 10.53 -26.99
CA ALA A 102 -7.24 10.87 -28.37
C ALA A 102 -6.02 11.83 -28.44
N ASN A 103 -5.35 11.85 -29.59
CA ASN A 103 -4.21 12.74 -29.89
C ASN A 103 -3.03 12.69 -28.90
N VAL A 104 -2.94 11.62 -28.09
CA VAL A 104 -1.75 11.33 -27.27
C VAL A 104 -0.69 10.71 -28.20
N PRO A 105 0.47 11.36 -28.43
CA PRO A 105 1.49 10.79 -29.30
C PRO A 105 2.03 9.48 -28.73
N ASP A 106 2.51 8.58 -29.59
CA ASP A 106 3.25 7.42 -29.12
C ASP A 106 4.45 7.87 -28.27
N THR A 107 4.82 7.08 -27.25
CA THR A 107 5.91 7.41 -26.33
C THR A 107 7.20 7.74 -27.08
N GLU A 108 7.54 7.01 -28.15
CA GLU A 108 8.73 7.29 -28.97
C GLU A 108 8.65 8.64 -29.66
N GLU A 109 7.52 8.93 -30.30
CA GLU A 109 7.30 10.15 -31.07
C GLU A 109 7.29 11.39 -30.16
N PHE A 110 6.61 11.30 -29.02
CA PHE A 110 6.55 12.33 -28.01
C PHE A 110 7.95 12.75 -27.56
N TRP A 111 8.76 11.78 -27.12
CA TRP A 111 10.11 12.07 -26.62
C TRP A 111 11.05 12.56 -27.72
N THR A 112 10.96 12.00 -28.93
CA THR A 112 11.74 12.50 -30.07
C THR A 112 11.46 13.98 -30.34
N ARG A 113 10.19 14.38 -30.30
CA ARG A 113 9.79 15.78 -30.47
C ARG A 113 10.31 16.68 -29.35
N CYS A 114 10.26 16.23 -28.10
CA CYS A 114 10.83 16.98 -26.97
C CYS A 114 12.35 17.18 -27.10
N VAL A 115 13.09 16.15 -27.52
CA VAL A 115 14.54 16.24 -27.74
C VAL A 115 14.87 17.19 -28.89
N VAL A 116 14.17 17.08 -30.02
CA VAL A 116 14.36 17.97 -31.17
C VAL A 116 14.09 19.42 -30.78
N LYS A 117 13.00 19.70 -30.05
CA LYS A 117 12.68 21.05 -29.56
C LYS A 117 13.76 21.58 -28.60
N ALA A 118 14.24 20.75 -27.68
CA ALA A 118 15.28 21.15 -26.73
C ALA A 118 16.65 21.39 -27.41
N LEU A 119 16.96 20.64 -28.48
CA LEU A 119 18.14 20.91 -29.29
C LEU A 119 17.98 22.14 -30.18
N ALA A 120 16.76 22.48 -30.59
CA ALA A 120 16.49 23.69 -31.37
C ALA A 120 16.51 24.97 -30.53
N ASP A 121 16.24 24.88 -29.22
CA ASP A 121 16.26 26.00 -28.29
C ASP A 121 17.69 26.31 -27.79
N ASP A 122 18.20 27.51 -28.08
CA ASP A 122 19.55 27.95 -27.75
C ASP A 122 19.84 27.88 -26.24
N SER A 123 18.82 28.08 -25.39
CA SER A 123 18.98 28.11 -23.94
C SER A 123 19.14 26.73 -23.30
N SER A 124 18.62 25.67 -23.92
CA SER A 124 18.67 24.29 -23.41
C SER A 124 19.62 23.38 -24.20
N ARG A 125 20.01 23.77 -25.41
CA ARG A 125 20.88 23.00 -26.32
C ARG A 125 22.18 22.55 -25.67
N GLU A 126 22.91 23.45 -25.00
CA GLU A 126 24.21 23.15 -24.40
C GLU A 126 24.10 22.09 -23.30
N ASN A 127 23.06 22.17 -22.47
CA ASN A 127 22.78 21.20 -21.40
C ASN A 127 22.43 19.82 -21.98
N VAL A 128 21.57 19.77 -23.01
CA VAL A 128 21.17 18.51 -23.67
C VAL A 128 22.37 17.84 -24.34
N LEU A 129 23.19 18.60 -25.06
CA LEU A 129 24.43 18.10 -25.67
C LEU A 129 25.42 17.60 -24.60
N GLY A 130 25.54 18.33 -23.49
CA GLY A 130 26.34 17.92 -22.33
C GLY A 130 25.88 16.58 -21.75
N GLN A 131 24.58 16.37 -21.53
CA GLN A 131 24.04 15.10 -21.03
C GLN A 131 24.27 13.96 -22.04
N LEU A 132 24.03 14.20 -23.33
CA LEU A 132 24.27 13.21 -24.39
C LEU A 132 25.74 12.79 -24.47
N ALA A 133 26.68 13.71 -24.24
CA ALA A 133 28.11 13.39 -24.18
C ALA A 133 28.46 12.42 -23.03
N HIS A 134 27.67 12.40 -21.96
CA HIS A 134 27.80 11.45 -20.84
C HIS A 134 27.03 10.13 -21.07
N GLY A 135 26.46 9.93 -22.27
CA GLY A 135 25.82 8.68 -22.70
C GLY A 135 24.39 8.48 -22.19
N VAL A 136 23.84 9.40 -21.38
CA VAL A 136 22.48 9.31 -20.84
C VAL A 136 21.81 10.68 -20.83
N LEU A 137 20.64 10.78 -21.46
CA LEU A 137 19.79 11.97 -21.44
C LEU A 137 18.61 11.76 -20.49
N ASN A 138 18.44 12.65 -19.51
CA ASN A 138 17.24 12.65 -18.68
C ASN A 138 16.07 13.29 -19.44
N LEU A 139 15.17 12.46 -19.97
CA LEU A 139 14.02 12.94 -20.74
C LEU A 139 13.07 13.84 -19.92
N LEU A 140 13.00 13.64 -18.60
CA LEU A 140 12.14 14.42 -17.71
C LEU A 140 12.66 15.84 -17.46
N SER A 141 13.93 16.12 -17.79
CA SER A 141 14.51 17.46 -17.67
C SER A 141 14.39 18.30 -18.95
N LEU A 142 13.78 17.74 -20.01
CA LEU A 142 13.57 18.47 -21.26
C LEU A 142 12.57 19.62 -21.06
N PRO A 143 12.84 20.83 -21.58
CA PRO A 143 12.06 22.04 -21.28
C PRO A 143 10.60 22.00 -21.75
N THR A 144 10.29 21.19 -22.76
CA THR A 144 8.91 21.01 -23.25
C THR A 144 8.09 20.06 -22.36
N TYR A 145 8.76 19.14 -21.65
CA TYR A 145 8.09 18.19 -20.79
C TYR A 145 7.53 18.89 -19.54
N GLY A 146 6.30 18.54 -19.15
CA GLY A 146 5.63 19.15 -17.99
C GLY A 146 5.06 20.55 -18.21
N ARG A 147 5.21 21.15 -19.40
CA ARG A 147 4.52 22.40 -19.78
C ARG A 147 3.28 22.14 -20.62
N TYR A 148 2.12 22.58 -20.13
CA TYR A 148 0.85 22.55 -20.87
C TYR A 148 0.96 23.34 -22.16
N GLN A 149 0.46 22.78 -23.28
CA GLN A 149 0.50 23.40 -24.61
C GLN A 149 -0.81 24.12 -24.96
N HIS A 150 -1.70 24.26 -23.97
CA HIS A 150 -2.99 24.92 -24.06
C HIS A 150 -3.20 25.73 -22.77
N THR A 151 -4.12 26.68 -22.82
CA THR A 151 -4.60 27.39 -21.64
C THR A 151 -5.64 26.55 -20.89
N TYR A 152 -5.97 26.98 -19.67
CA TYR A 152 -7.04 26.36 -18.89
C TYR A 152 -8.42 26.60 -19.53
N GLU A 153 -8.63 27.77 -20.13
CA GLU A 153 -9.89 28.12 -20.82
C GLU A 153 -10.11 27.27 -22.07
N GLU A 154 -9.05 27.05 -22.87
CA GLU A 154 -9.11 26.14 -24.03
C GLU A 154 -9.46 24.71 -23.61
N MET A 155 -8.91 24.24 -22.48
CA MET A 155 -9.23 22.93 -21.94
C MET A 155 -10.68 22.82 -21.47
N LEU A 156 -11.21 23.84 -20.77
CA LEU A 156 -12.61 23.85 -20.35
C LEU A 156 -13.55 23.77 -21.57
N ALA A 157 -13.30 24.58 -22.60
CA ALA A 157 -14.10 24.58 -23.82
C ALA A 157 -14.08 23.21 -24.53
N ALA A 158 -12.93 22.52 -24.56
CA ALA A 158 -12.84 21.17 -25.12
C ALA A 158 -13.57 20.10 -24.27
N GLN A 159 -13.80 20.36 -22.98
CA GLN A 159 -14.46 19.44 -22.07
C GLN A 159 -15.97 19.67 -21.96
N ASP A 160 -16.53 20.72 -22.56
CA ASP A 160 -17.98 20.99 -22.54
C ASP A 160 -18.79 19.80 -23.07
N GLU A 161 -18.31 19.12 -24.12
CA GLU A 161 -18.93 17.89 -24.66
C GLU A 161 -18.91 16.72 -23.66
N LEU A 162 -17.92 16.67 -22.77
CA LEU A 162 -17.83 15.64 -21.73
C LEU A 162 -18.82 15.89 -20.58
N ILE A 163 -19.18 17.15 -20.32
CA ILE A 163 -20.15 17.52 -19.28
C ILE A 163 -21.52 16.92 -19.60
N GLU A 164 -21.93 16.91 -20.88
CA GLU A 164 -23.21 16.30 -21.30
C GLU A 164 -23.27 14.78 -21.01
N SER A 165 -22.12 14.10 -21.01
CA SER A 165 -22.01 12.67 -20.69
C SER A 165 -21.86 12.39 -19.19
N ALA A 166 -21.45 13.39 -18.41
CA ALA A 166 -21.25 13.27 -16.98
C ALA A 166 -22.60 13.34 -16.24
N GLY A 167 -23.16 12.18 -15.89
CA GLY A 167 -24.42 12.15 -15.16
C GLY A 167 -24.39 12.98 -13.86
N ASP A 168 -25.43 13.78 -13.62
CA ASP A 168 -25.57 14.65 -12.45
C ASP A 168 -25.51 13.87 -11.14
N ARG A 169 -24.34 13.86 -10.50
CA ARG A 169 -24.15 13.20 -9.21
C ARG A 169 -24.30 14.19 -8.06
N VAL A 170 -25.50 14.27 -7.50
CA VAL A 170 -25.75 15.07 -6.29
C VAL A 170 -25.34 14.31 -5.03
N THR A 171 -24.47 14.92 -4.23
CA THR A 171 -24.01 14.41 -2.93
C THR A 171 -24.75 15.10 -1.78
N VAL A 172 -25.46 14.34 -0.96
CA VAL A 172 -26.23 14.90 0.16
C VAL A 172 -25.34 15.11 1.40
N LEU A 173 -25.38 16.30 1.97
CA LEU A 173 -24.83 16.65 3.29
C LEU A 173 -25.89 16.42 4.37
N HIS A 174 -25.53 15.60 5.36
CA HIS A 174 -26.44 15.20 6.42
C HIS A 174 -26.22 16.00 7.71
N LEU A 175 -27.28 16.20 8.48
CA LEU A 175 -27.17 16.67 9.86
C LEU A 175 -26.45 15.61 10.70
N GLY A 176 -25.35 16.00 11.34
CA GLY A 176 -24.62 15.24 12.35
C GLY A 176 -24.99 15.64 13.77
N ARG A 177 -24.39 14.94 14.75
CA ARG A 177 -24.50 15.28 16.17
C ARG A 177 -23.55 16.43 16.53
N ASP A 178 -23.27 16.59 17.82
CA ASP A 178 -22.24 17.51 18.27
C ASP A 178 -20.89 17.15 17.65
N LEU A 179 -20.06 18.17 17.45
CA LEU A 179 -18.78 18.04 16.75
C LEU A 179 -17.84 17.07 17.46
N ASP A 180 -17.86 17.02 18.80
CA ASP A 180 -16.90 16.23 19.56
C ASP A 180 -17.21 14.73 19.43
N THR A 181 -18.48 14.35 19.50
CA THR A 181 -18.95 12.98 19.25
C THR A 181 -18.67 12.54 17.81
N GLU A 182 -18.96 13.38 16.83
CA GLU A 182 -18.73 13.04 15.42
C GLU A 182 -17.23 12.89 15.09
N LEU A 183 -16.36 13.72 15.69
CA LEU A 183 -14.90 13.59 15.55
C LEU A 183 -14.36 12.33 16.24
N ALA A 184 -14.90 11.98 17.42
CA ALA A 184 -14.54 10.74 18.11
C ALA A 184 -14.92 9.51 17.29
N ASP A 185 -16.12 9.49 16.70
CA ASP A 185 -16.55 8.39 15.84
C ASP A 185 -15.72 8.30 14.56
N LEU A 186 -15.34 9.44 13.97
CA LEU A 186 -14.44 9.47 12.82
C LEU A 186 -13.04 8.94 13.18
N TYR A 187 -12.51 9.32 14.35
CA TYR A 187 -11.26 8.78 14.88
C TYR A 187 -11.33 7.25 15.00
N LEU A 188 -12.35 6.72 15.67
CA LEU A 188 -12.54 5.29 15.86
C LEU A 188 -12.64 4.55 14.52
N ALA A 189 -13.36 5.13 13.54
CA ALA A 189 -13.51 4.55 12.22
C ALA A 189 -12.19 4.50 11.42
N LEU A 190 -11.39 5.58 11.45
CA LEU A 190 -10.10 5.63 10.75
C LEU A 190 -9.04 4.77 11.43
N ALA A 191 -8.94 4.86 12.76
CA ALA A 191 -8.01 4.05 13.54
C ALA A 191 -8.31 2.54 13.39
N GLY A 192 -9.59 2.15 13.44
CA GLY A 192 -10.05 0.77 13.28
C GLY A 192 -10.14 0.26 11.84
N SER A 193 -9.72 1.04 10.85
CA SER A 193 -9.78 0.63 9.43
C SER A 193 -9.01 -0.68 9.18
N THR A 194 -9.64 -1.64 8.52
CA THR A 194 -9.03 -2.92 8.13
C THR A 194 -8.17 -2.82 6.86
N THR A 195 -8.27 -1.71 6.14
CA THR A 195 -7.48 -1.42 4.95
C THR A 195 -6.46 -0.32 5.24
N PRO A 196 -5.21 -0.44 4.75
CA PRO A 196 -4.23 0.63 4.87
C PRO A 196 -4.77 1.95 4.33
N LEU A 197 -4.65 3.01 5.12
CA LEU A 197 -5.02 4.37 4.73
C LEU A 197 -4.01 4.92 3.70
N GLY A 198 -4.48 5.83 2.85
CA GLY A 198 -3.62 6.67 2.01
C GLY A 198 -2.98 7.79 2.85
N ASP A 199 -1.97 8.45 2.29
CA ASP A 199 -1.14 9.42 3.02
C ASP A 199 -1.95 10.59 3.59
N GLU A 200 -2.89 11.14 2.82
CA GLU A 200 -3.80 12.19 3.32
C GLU A 200 -4.64 11.71 4.52
N HIS A 201 -5.22 10.52 4.41
CA HIS A 201 -6.05 9.98 5.49
C HIS A 201 -5.22 9.60 6.73
N LEU A 202 -3.93 9.26 6.56
CA LEU A 202 -3.01 9.06 7.68
C LEU A 202 -2.71 10.38 8.41
N LEU A 203 -2.55 11.48 7.68
CA LEU A 203 -2.41 12.81 8.28
C LEU A 203 -3.68 13.22 9.03
N ASP A 204 -4.85 12.97 8.46
CA ASP A 204 -6.13 13.20 9.14
C ASP A 204 -6.25 12.36 10.41
N LEU A 205 -5.87 11.08 10.36
CA LEU A 205 -5.82 10.20 11.53
C LEU A 205 -4.88 10.74 12.61
N ARG A 206 -3.71 11.28 12.25
CA ARG A 206 -2.78 11.87 13.23
C ARG A 206 -3.43 13.03 13.97
N ALA A 207 -4.04 13.97 13.25
CA ALA A 207 -4.72 15.12 13.87
C ALA A 207 -5.88 14.69 14.80
N LEU A 208 -6.64 13.66 14.40
CA LEU A 208 -7.71 13.10 15.21
C LEU A 208 -7.18 12.33 16.44
N ALA A 209 -6.08 11.59 16.29
CA ALA A 209 -5.46 10.81 17.35
C ALA A 209 -4.90 11.71 18.46
N GLU A 210 -4.28 12.84 18.11
CA GLU A 210 -3.81 13.84 19.09
C GLU A 210 -4.94 14.33 19.98
N ARG A 211 -6.10 14.58 19.39
CA ARG A 211 -7.31 14.99 20.12
C ARG A 211 -7.90 13.85 20.96
N CYS A 212 -7.95 12.65 20.41
CA CYS A 212 -8.63 11.50 21.01
C CYS A 212 -7.71 10.59 21.85
N ALA A 213 -6.48 11.03 22.12
CA ALA A 213 -5.44 10.21 22.75
C ALA A 213 -5.86 9.66 24.13
N LEU A 214 -6.60 10.46 24.91
CA LEU A 214 -7.14 10.07 26.23
C LEU A 214 -8.58 9.54 26.16
N GLY A 215 -9.20 9.56 24.99
CA GLY A 215 -10.58 9.11 24.78
C GLY A 215 -10.70 7.61 24.53
N PRO A 216 -11.92 7.15 24.19
CA PRO A 216 -12.16 5.77 23.75
C PRO A 216 -11.26 5.38 22.58
N GLN A 217 -10.81 4.13 22.57
CA GLN A 217 -9.96 3.55 21.54
C GLN A 217 -10.73 2.48 20.79
N PRO A 218 -10.43 2.21 19.51
CA PRO A 218 -11.07 1.13 18.78
C PRO A 218 -10.70 -0.23 19.38
N ASP A 219 -11.63 -1.19 19.35
CA ASP A 219 -11.41 -2.55 19.88
C ASP A 219 -10.18 -3.23 19.24
N ALA A 220 -9.93 -2.94 17.95
CA ALA A 220 -8.76 -3.42 17.24
C ALA A 220 -8.21 -2.36 16.28
N ILE A 221 -6.87 -2.28 16.21
CA ILE A 221 -6.14 -1.51 15.20
C ILE A 221 -5.35 -2.51 14.33
N PRO A 222 -5.96 -3.05 13.26
CA PRO A 222 -5.36 -4.12 12.46
C PRO A 222 -4.22 -3.61 11.56
N VAL A 223 -4.31 -2.36 11.06
CA VAL A 223 -3.29 -1.73 10.22
C VAL A 223 -2.16 -1.20 11.10
N ARG A 224 -0.93 -1.66 10.86
CA ARG A 224 0.24 -1.38 11.70
C ARG A 224 0.68 0.08 11.61
N GLU A 225 0.52 0.70 10.45
CA GLU A 225 0.78 2.12 10.23
C GLU A 225 -0.18 3.00 11.05
N ASN A 226 -1.49 2.68 11.05
CA ASN A 226 -2.48 3.38 11.86
C ASN A 226 -2.15 3.26 13.35
N ARG A 227 -1.74 2.07 13.81
CA ARG A 227 -1.34 1.81 15.19
C ARG A 227 -0.13 2.66 15.60
N ALA A 228 0.86 2.81 14.72
CA ALA A 228 2.02 3.66 14.97
C ALA A 228 1.61 5.13 15.17
N VAL A 229 0.71 5.65 14.32
CA VAL A 229 0.17 7.03 14.43
C VAL A 229 -0.62 7.22 15.74
N VAL A 230 -1.49 6.27 16.09
CA VAL A 230 -2.26 6.33 17.34
C VAL A 230 -1.32 6.32 18.56
N ASN A 231 -0.32 5.44 18.55
CA ASN A 231 0.64 5.36 19.65
C ASN A 231 1.57 6.57 19.74
N GLU A 232 1.88 7.24 18.63
CA GLU A 232 2.61 8.51 18.63
C GLU A 232 1.84 9.58 19.43
N ALA A 233 0.54 9.74 19.14
CA ALA A 233 -0.32 10.66 19.88
C ALA A 233 -0.48 10.29 21.36
N ARG A 234 -0.68 9.00 21.67
CA ARG A 234 -0.81 8.50 23.04
C ARG A 234 0.47 8.71 23.86
N LEU A 235 1.62 8.47 23.24
CA LEU A 235 2.92 8.70 23.87
C LEU A 235 3.13 10.19 24.21
N ALA A 236 2.70 11.09 23.34
CA ALA A 236 2.84 12.54 23.56
C ALA A 236 2.08 13.03 24.81
N VAL A 237 0.95 12.39 25.15
CA VAL A 237 0.17 12.69 26.36
C VAL A 237 0.50 11.78 27.55
N GLY A 238 1.47 10.88 27.41
CA GLY A 238 1.87 9.93 28.46
C GLY A 238 0.86 8.81 28.73
N ALA A 239 -0.03 8.50 27.79
CA ALA A 239 -0.96 7.39 27.88
C ALA A 239 -0.31 6.05 27.50
N ASP A 240 -0.89 4.94 27.97
CA ASP A 240 -0.39 3.60 27.69
C ASP A 240 -0.42 3.24 26.20
N LEU A 241 0.61 2.56 25.71
CA LEU A 241 0.72 2.19 24.30
C LEU A 241 -0.15 0.98 23.95
N LEU A 242 -0.81 1.04 22.80
CA LEU A 242 -1.63 -0.03 22.22
C LEU A 242 -0.77 -0.94 21.34
N LEU A 243 -0.04 -1.87 21.94
CA LEU A 243 0.93 -2.75 21.27
C LEU A 243 0.42 -4.20 21.19
N ASP A 244 0.65 -4.88 20.06
CA ASP A 244 0.34 -6.31 19.88
C ASP A 244 1.60 -7.14 19.58
N THR A 245 2.62 -6.52 18.98
CA THR A 245 3.91 -7.18 18.72
C THR A 245 5.08 -6.30 19.14
N VAL A 246 6.25 -6.93 19.33
CA VAL A 246 7.50 -6.20 19.54
C VAL A 246 7.85 -5.31 18.34
N THR A 247 7.42 -5.71 17.13
CA THR A 247 7.59 -4.90 15.92
C THR A 247 6.76 -3.61 15.94
N ASP A 248 5.63 -3.57 16.66
CA ASP A 248 4.85 -2.33 16.80
C ASP A 248 5.66 -1.25 17.55
N VAL A 249 6.49 -1.64 18.52
CA VAL A 249 7.43 -0.73 19.20
C VAL A 249 8.49 -0.23 18.23
N LEU A 250 9.02 -1.10 17.38
CA LEU A 250 9.97 -0.72 16.33
C LEU A 250 9.35 0.30 15.36
N ARG A 251 8.11 0.05 14.90
CA ARG A 251 7.38 0.98 14.02
C ARG A 251 7.12 2.34 14.69
N LEU A 252 6.76 2.34 15.96
CA LEU A 252 6.61 3.57 16.74
C LEU A 252 7.94 4.33 16.84
N ALA A 253 9.05 3.64 17.12
CA ALA A 253 10.37 4.27 17.15
C ALA A 253 10.79 4.85 15.78
N CYS A 254 10.39 4.19 14.69
CA CYS A 254 10.55 4.73 13.33
C CYS A 254 9.73 6.00 13.12
N ALA A 255 8.45 6.00 13.51
CA ALA A 255 7.57 7.17 13.41
C ALA A 255 8.14 8.38 14.16
N LEU A 256 8.58 8.18 15.42
CA LEU A 256 9.19 9.21 16.27
C LEU A 256 10.51 9.76 15.69
N SER A 257 11.16 8.99 14.81
CA SER A 257 12.38 9.41 14.12
C SER A 257 12.11 10.04 12.74
N GLY A 258 10.85 10.12 12.32
CA GLY A 258 10.44 10.58 10.99
C GLY A 258 10.79 9.60 9.87
N GLY A 259 10.89 8.31 10.18
CA GLY A 259 11.23 7.25 9.23
C GLY A 259 10.01 6.48 8.71
N ASP A 260 10.28 5.48 7.88
CA ASP A 260 9.26 4.63 7.25
C ASP A 260 8.68 3.61 8.25
N VAL A 261 7.41 3.83 8.64
CA VAL A 261 6.65 2.93 9.53
C VAL A 261 6.34 1.57 8.90
N THR A 262 6.46 1.44 7.59
CA THR A 262 6.29 0.15 6.88
C THR A 262 7.53 -0.74 7.01
N LEU A 263 8.64 -0.20 7.53
CA LEU A 263 9.94 -0.87 7.70
C LEU A 263 10.56 -1.35 6.38
N ARG A 264 10.13 -0.81 5.24
CA ARG A 264 10.70 -1.13 3.92
C ARG A 264 12.03 -0.41 3.73
N GLU A 265 12.11 0.82 4.22
CA GLU A 265 13.31 1.63 4.19
C GLU A 265 14.02 1.65 5.55
N PRO A 266 15.36 1.52 5.58
CA PRO A 266 16.11 1.64 6.82
C PRO A 266 15.91 3.01 7.48
N THR A 267 15.50 3.03 8.74
CA THR A 267 15.35 4.27 9.52
C THR A 267 16.61 4.58 10.32
N ARG A 268 17.03 5.85 10.33
CA ARG A 268 18.05 6.36 11.26
C ARG A 268 17.36 6.86 12.53
N PHE A 269 17.51 6.13 13.64
CA PHE A 269 16.90 6.51 14.91
C PHE A 269 17.52 7.79 15.49
N ARG A 270 16.65 8.72 15.90
CA ARG A 270 17.05 9.94 16.62
C ARG A 270 17.36 9.63 18.09
N SER A 271 17.97 10.58 18.78
CA SER A 271 18.06 10.51 20.24
C SER A 271 16.66 10.62 20.85
N LEU A 272 16.29 9.67 21.70
CA LEU A 272 14.97 9.59 22.31
C LEU A 272 15.02 10.14 23.74
N PRO A 273 14.11 11.05 24.13
CA PRO A 273 14.02 11.54 25.51
C PRO A 273 13.82 10.40 26.51
N ARG A 274 14.33 10.56 27.73
CA ARG A 274 14.24 9.53 28.79
C ARG A 274 12.81 9.00 29.03
N PRO A 275 11.75 9.84 29.07
CA PRO A 275 10.38 9.34 29.20
C PRO A 275 9.94 8.43 28.04
N VAL A 276 10.33 8.77 26.82
CA VAL A 276 10.04 7.98 25.62
C VAL A 276 10.76 6.63 25.66
N ARG A 277 12.06 6.62 25.99
CA ARG A 277 12.81 5.36 26.13
C ARG A 277 12.15 4.42 27.14
N ARG A 278 11.73 4.99 28.28
CA ARG A 278 11.04 4.27 29.35
C ARG A 278 9.71 3.66 28.88
N ALA A 279 8.90 4.42 28.15
CA ALA A 279 7.62 3.94 27.64
C ALA A 279 7.79 2.81 26.60
N LEU A 280 8.78 2.94 25.70
CA LEU A 280 9.06 1.91 24.70
C LEU A 280 9.57 0.61 25.34
N LEU A 281 10.47 0.70 26.34
CA LEU A 281 10.94 -0.46 27.08
C LEU A 281 9.83 -1.13 27.89
N ALA A 282 9.00 -0.35 28.59
CA ALA A 282 7.83 -0.87 29.30
C ALA A 282 6.85 -1.57 28.35
N GLY A 283 6.64 -1.02 27.15
CA GLY A 283 5.80 -1.61 26.12
C GLY A 283 6.35 -2.95 25.58
N LEU A 284 7.66 -3.03 25.32
CA LEU A 284 8.31 -4.30 24.95
C LEU A 284 8.16 -5.35 26.05
N ASP A 285 8.40 -4.94 27.29
CA ASP A 285 8.33 -5.81 28.46
C ASP A 285 6.92 -6.40 28.62
N ALA A 286 5.89 -5.56 28.55
CA ALA A 286 4.50 -5.99 28.66
C ALA A 286 4.07 -6.94 27.54
N VAL A 287 4.45 -6.67 26.28
CA VAL A 287 4.12 -7.55 25.14
C VAL A 287 4.75 -8.93 25.31
N VAL A 288 6.02 -8.99 25.71
CA VAL A 288 6.73 -10.26 25.87
C VAL A 288 6.29 -11.00 27.13
N ALA A 289 6.00 -10.29 28.22
CA ALA A 289 5.46 -10.88 29.44
C ALA A 289 4.10 -11.54 29.20
N ALA A 290 3.23 -10.89 28.42
CA ALA A 290 1.92 -11.43 28.07
C ALA A 290 2.01 -12.61 27.09
N ASN A 291 2.98 -12.60 26.16
CA ASN A 291 3.18 -13.68 25.21
C ASN A 291 4.67 -13.82 24.80
N PRO A 292 5.42 -14.73 25.46
CA PRO A 292 6.84 -14.94 25.17
C PRO A 292 7.13 -15.38 23.73
N ALA A 293 6.17 -15.99 23.03
CA ALA A 293 6.36 -16.43 21.64
C ALA A 293 6.56 -15.25 20.67
N LYS A 294 6.14 -14.03 21.05
CA LYS A 294 6.35 -12.80 20.25
C LYS A 294 7.83 -12.42 20.13
N LEU A 295 8.73 -12.99 20.93
CA LEU A 295 10.17 -12.80 20.76
C LEU A 295 10.67 -13.27 19.38
N ALA A 296 9.99 -14.25 18.76
CA ALA A 296 10.37 -14.72 17.43
C ALA A 296 10.20 -13.66 16.33
N ASP A 297 9.31 -12.67 16.52
CA ASP A 297 9.09 -11.58 15.56
C ASP A 297 10.33 -10.69 15.38
N VAL A 298 11.28 -10.75 16.34
CA VAL A 298 12.56 -10.04 16.27
C VAL A 298 13.42 -10.50 15.09
N HIS A 299 13.32 -11.77 14.69
CA HIS A 299 14.16 -12.35 13.64
C HIS A 299 14.01 -11.66 12.29
N ALA A 300 12.79 -11.21 11.95
CA ALA A 300 12.53 -10.48 10.72
C ALA A 300 13.23 -9.11 10.66
N HIS A 301 13.58 -8.54 11.82
CA HIS A 301 14.08 -7.17 11.96
C HIS A 301 15.27 -7.05 12.93
N ARG A 302 16.17 -8.06 12.97
CA ARG A 302 17.31 -8.11 13.91
C ARG A 302 18.17 -6.84 13.87
N GLU A 303 18.58 -6.41 12.69
CA GLU A 303 19.45 -5.22 12.54
C GLU A 303 18.76 -3.90 12.95
N PRO A 304 17.50 -3.63 12.57
CA PRO A 304 16.72 -2.56 13.18
C PRO A 304 16.65 -2.62 14.72
N PHE A 305 16.42 -3.79 15.31
CA PHE A 305 16.34 -3.93 16.78
C PHE A 305 17.67 -3.69 17.47
N LYS A 306 18.80 -4.14 16.91
CA LYS A 306 20.15 -3.82 17.41
C LYS A 306 20.36 -2.31 17.48
N ARG A 307 20.07 -1.61 16.37
CA ARG A 307 20.18 -0.14 16.28
C ARG A 307 19.24 0.59 17.23
N LEU A 308 18.04 0.07 17.46
CA LEU A 308 17.12 0.63 18.45
C LEU A 308 17.63 0.43 19.88
N GLY A 309 18.21 -0.74 20.17
CA GLY A 309 18.80 -1.07 21.48
C GLY A 309 19.93 -0.12 21.87
N GLU A 310 20.75 0.31 20.91
CA GLU A 310 21.78 1.35 21.09
C GLU A 310 21.22 2.70 21.56
N ARG A 311 19.95 3.01 21.25
CA ARG A 311 19.28 4.26 21.64
C ARG A 311 18.47 4.13 22.93
N LEU A 312 17.92 2.94 23.20
CA LEU A 312 17.08 2.69 24.37
C LEU A 312 17.89 2.38 25.63
N HIS A 313 19.11 1.84 25.48
CA HIS A 313 19.98 1.42 26.57
C HIS A 313 19.26 0.51 27.59
N PRO A 314 18.76 -0.67 27.16
CA PRO A 314 17.94 -1.55 28.02
C PRO A 314 18.64 -1.94 29.33
N HIS A 315 19.97 -2.07 29.32
CA HIS A 315 20.78 -2.43 30.49
C HIS A 315 20.72 -1.39 31.63
N GLU A 316 20.36 -0.13 31.34
CA GLU A 316 20.14 0.90 32.37
C GLU A 316 18.85 0.71 33.17
N TYR A 317 17.97 -0.21 32.74
CA TYR A 317 16.63 -0.40 33.31
C TYR A 317 16.36 -1.89 33.66
N PRO A 318 16.98 -2.43 34.72
CA PRO A 318 16.84 -3.85 35.10
C PRO A 318 15.41 -4.26 35.48
N ARG A 319 14.52 -3.30 35.74
CA ARG A 319 13.09 -3.56 36.02
C ARG A 319 12.29 -4.12 34.84
N TRP A 320 12.84 -4.14 33.62
CA TRP A 320 12.18 -4.64 32.41
C TRP A 320 12.99 -5.79 31.77
N PRO A 321 13.01 -6.97 32.43
CA PRO A 321 13.81 -8.10 31.99
C PRO A 321 13.33 -8.65 30.63
N HIS A 322 12.03 -8.64 30.36
CA HIS A 322 11.49 -9.15 29.10
C HIS A 322 11.79 -8.22 27.93
N ALA A 323 11.92 -6.91 28.18
CA ALA A 323 12.43 -5.99 27.17
C ALA A 323 13.90 -6.27 26.84
N ALA A 324 14.73 -6.64 27.82
CA ALA A 324 16.13 -7.02 27.58
C ALA A 324 16.24 -8.28 26.70
N ASP A 325 15.33 -9.24 26.88
CA ASP A 325 15.26 -10.47 26.07
C ASP A 325 15.08 -10.18 24.57
N VAL A 326 14.30 -9.16 24.22
CA VAL A 326 14.12 -8.72 22.81
C VAL A 326 15.48 -8.40 22.17
N PHE A 327 16.35 -7.69 22.89
CA PHE A 327 17.65 -7.30 22.39
C PHE A 327 18.66 -8.45 22.44
N ALA A 328 18.58 -9.34 23.43
CA ALA A 328 19.37 -10.57 23.47
C ALA A 328 19.07 -11.47 22.26
N VAL A 329 17.79 -11.64 21.90
CA VAL A 329 17.37 -12.37 20.69
C VAL A 329 17.90 -11.66 19.43
N ALA A 330 17.82 -10.34 19.35
CA ALA A 330 18.35 -9.59 18.20
C ALA A 330 19.86 -9.83 18.01
N ARG A 331 20.63 -9.87 19.11
CA ARG A 331 22.08 -10.16 19.12
C ARG A 331 22.41 -11.63 18.90
N GLY A 332 21.46 -12.54 19.08
CA GLY A 332 21.67 -13.99 19.00
C GLY A 332 22.19 -14.60 20.29
N GLU A 333 22.07 -13.90 21.41
CA GLU A 333 22.45 -14.36 22.76
C GLU A 333 21.37 -15.26 23.38
N ARG A 334 20.13 -15.17 22.87
CA ARG A 334 18.98 -15.96 23.31
C ARG A 334 18.25 -16.55 22.11
N GLU A 335 17.91 -17.84 22.18
CA GLU A 335 17.10 -18.49 21.17
C GLU A 335 15.62 -18.17 21.37
N ALA A 336 14.93 -17.82 20.28
CA ALA A 336 13.48 -17.67 20.24
C ALA A 336 12.96 -18.41 19.00
N ARG A 337 12.36 -19.58 19.20
CA ARG A 337 11.84 -20.39 18.10
C ARG A 337 10.59 -19.75 17.52
N SER A 338 10.56 -19.62 16.20
CA SER A 338 9.41 -19.03 15.51
C SER A 338 8.32 -20.06 15.29
N PHE A 339 7.11 -19.56 15.05
CA PHE A 339 6.01 -20.41 14.61
C PHE A 339 6.38 -21.19 13.34
N ASP A 340 6.98 -20.50 12.37
CA ASP A 340 7.35 -21.09 11.09
C ASP A 340 8.46 -22.13 11.26
N SER A 341 9.47 -21.89 12.11
CA SER A 341 10.52 -22.90 12.34
C SER A 341 9.97 -24.19 12.94
N ARG A 342 8.95 -24.11 13.80
CA ARG A 342 8.29 -25.31 14.38
C ARG A 342 7.48 -26.08 13.35
N VAL A 343 6.91 -25.39 12.36
CA VAL A 343 6.18 -26.03 11.26
C VAL A 343 7.15 -26.68 10.30
N GLU A 344 8.19 -25.96 9.86
CA GLU A 344 9.23 -26.50 8.96
C GLU A 344 9.89 -27.75 9.55
N GLU A 345 10.20 -27.77 10.85
CA GLU A 345 10.76 -28.96 11.52
C GLU A 345 9.85 -30.19 11.39
N ARG A 346 8.51 -30.02 11.48
CA ARG A 346 7.57 -31.14 11.26
C ARG A 346 7.48 -31.53 9.80
N LEU A 347 7.58 -30.56 8.88
CA LEU A 347 7.57 -30.81 7.44
C LEU A 347 8.83 -31.56 6.99
N ASP A 348 9.99 -31.23 7.55
CA ASP A 348 11.27 -31.92 7.31
C ASP A 348 11.24 -33.37 7.82
N GLU A 349 10.52 -33.62 8.92
CA GLU A 349 10.24 -34.96 9.46
C GLU A 349 9.12 -35.70 8.69
N PHE A 350 8.54 -35.08 7.66
CA PHE A 350 7.35 -35.56 6.93
C PHE A 350 6.11 -35.83 7.84
N ASP A 351 6.03 -35.21 9.02
CA ASP A 351 4.88 -35.29 9.93
C ASP A 351 3.79 -34.28 9.52
N VAL A 352 3.00 -34.65 8.51
CA VAL A 352 1.89 -33.82 8.00
C VAL A 352 0.85 -33.54 9.08
N ARG A 353 0.48 -34.55 9.87
CA ARG A 353 -0.51 -34.40 10.95
C ARG A 353 0.00 -33.45 12.04
N GLY A 354 1.28 -33.52 12.39
CA GLY A 354 1.93 -32.58 13.32
C GLY A 354 2.00 -31.16 12.80
N ALA A 355 2.36 -30.99 11.52
CA ALA A 355 2.33 -29.69 10.88
C ALA A 355 0.92 -29.09 10.90
N VAL A 356 -0.12 -29.89 10.57
CA VAL A 356 -1.53 -29.46 10.65
C VAL A 356 -1.88 -29.01 12.05
N ARG A 357 -1.60 -29.82 13.09
CA ARG A 357 -1.89 -29.47 14.50
C ARG A 357 -1.31 -28.11 14.92
N ILE A 358 -0.10 -27.78 14.46
CA ILE A 358 0.51 -26.46 14.73
C ILE A 358 -0.21 -25.37 13.92
N LEU A 359 -0.45 -25.62 12.63
CA LEU A 359 -1.09 -24.70 11.69
C LEU A 359 -2.55 -24.37 12.03
N GLU A 360 -3.24 -25.20 12.83
CA GLU A 360 -4.62 -24.91 13.26
C GLU A 360 -4.74 -23.61 14.06
N SER A 361 -3.71 -23.27 14.83
CA SER A 361 -3.63 -22.00 15.56
C SER A 361 -3.39 -20.78 14.67
N ALA A 362 -3.09 -21.00 13.37
CA ALA A 362 -2.89 -19.96 12.37
C ALA A 362 -3.68 -20.28 11.09
N PRO A 363 -5.02 -20.09 11.08
CA PRO A 363 -5.91 -20.46 9.97
C PRO A 363 -5.44 -20.01 8.59
N GLY A 364 -5.01 -18.75 8.48
CA GLY A 364 -4.51 -18.20 7.22
C GLY A 364 -3.18 -18.80 6.75
N LYS A 365 -2.33 -19.32 7.65
CA LYS A 365 -1.09 -20.03 7.29
C LYS A 365 -1.40 -21.46 6.85
N LEU A 366 -2.31 -22.16 7.57
CA LEU A 366 -2.81 -23.47 7.15
C LEU A 366 -3.30 -23.44 5.69
N PHE A 367 -4.16 -22.48 5.38
CA PHE A 367 -4.74 -22.33 4.04
C PHE A 367 -3.71 -22.06 2.94
N ARG A 368 -2.62 -21.35 3.26
CA ARG A 368 -1.50 -21.13 2.33
C ARG A 368 -0.61 -22.35 2.17
N ALA A 369 -0.60 -23.25 3.16
CA ALA A 369 0.18 -24.49 3.16
C ALA A 369 -0.60 -25.69 2.59
N LEU A 370 -1.92 -25.62 2.41
CA LEU A 370 -2.76 -26.75 1.96
C LEU A 370 -2.22 -27.44 0.71
N ASP A 371 -1.77 -26.67 -0.28
CA ASP A 371 -1.19 -27.23 -1.51
C ASP A 371 0.04 -28.10 -1.25
N LEU A 372 0.90 -27.69 -0.33
CA LEU A 372 2.07 -28.46 0.07
C LEU A 372 1.62 -29.70 0.84
N LEU A 373 0.81 -29.52 1.88
CA LEU A 373 0.34 -30.58 2.78
C LEU A 373 -0.35 -31.72 2.01
N LEU A 374 -1.23 -31.39 1.06
CA LEU A 374 -1.93 -32.38 0.25
C LEU A 374 -1.02 -33.14 -0.72
N ARG A 375 0.10 -32.54 -1.14
CA ARG A 375 1.07 -33.19 -2.04
C ARG A 375 2.04 -34.10 -1.30
N ILE A 376 2.45 -33.73 -0.09
CA ILE A 376 3.43 -34.50 0.69
C ILE A 376 2.77 -35.58 1.58
N ALA A 377 1.46 -35.52 1.78
CA ALA A 377 0.69 -36.53 2.50
C ALA A 377 0.94 -37.94 1.94
N ALA A 378 1.31 -38.86 2.83
CA ALA A 378 1.76 -40.21 2.49
C ALA A 378 0.63 -41.06 1.90
N ASP A 379 -0.58 -40.91 2.44
CA ASP A 379 -1.75 -41.70 2.06
C ASP A 379 -3.04 -40.86 1.98
N GLN A 380 -4.15 -41.52 1.68
CA GLN A 380 -5.46 -40.87 1.57
C GLN A 380 -6.00 -40.43 2.95
N GLU A 381 -5.68 -41.15 4.02
CA GLU A 381 -6.14 -40.85 5.38
C GLU A 381 -5.55 -39.52 5.87
N GLU A 382 -4.26 -39.28 5.59
CA GLU A 382 -3.62 -37.98 5.85
C GLU A 382 -4.22 -36.85 5.03
N ARG A 383 -4.52 -37.08 3.74
CA ARG A 383 -5.16 -36.07 2.89
C ARG A 383 -6.54 -35.71 3.42
N ASP A 384 -7.32 -36.71 3.82
CA ASP A 384 -8.65 -36.52 4.38
C ASP A 384 -8.57 -35.77 5.72
N ALA A 385 -7.56 -36.04 6.55
CA ALA A 385 -7.31 -35.28 7.78
C ALA A 385 -6.97 -33.80 7.50
N VAL A 386 -6.15 -33.51 6.48
CA VAL A 386 -5.84 -32.14 6.06
C VAL A 386 -7.10 -31.41 5.58
N VAL A 387 -7.94 -32.06 4.76
CA VAL A 387 -9.20 -31.47 4.29
C VAL A 387 -10.16 -31.24 5.46
N ALA A 388 -10.31 -32.21 6.36
CA ALA A 388 -11.17 -32.07 7.54
C ALA A 388 -10.74 -30.89 8.42
N ALA A 389 -9.43 -30.73 8.66
CA ALA A 389 -8.89 -29.57 9.37
C ALA A 389 -9.19 -28.26 8.63
N ALA A 390 -8.99 -28.22 7.30
CA ALA A 390 -9.27 -27.05 6.49
C ALA A 390 -10.74 -26.62 6.53
N VAL A 391 -11.67 -27.58 6.41
CA VAL A 391 -13.12 -27.34 6.47
C VAL A 391 -13.52 -26.81 7.84
N ARG A 392 -13.01 -27.43 8.91
CA ARG A 392 -13.30 -27.02 10.29
C ARG A 392 -12.83 -25.59 10.58
N ILE A 393 -11.68 -25.20 10.05
CA ILE A 393 -11.04 -23.91 10.31
C ILE A 393 -11.47 -22.83 9.31
N ALA A 394 -12.12 -23.20 8.20
CA ALA A 394 -12.56 -22.27 7.17
C ALA A 394 -13.30 -21.03 7.72
N PRO A 395 -14.22 -21.15 8.71
CA PRO A 395 -14.92 -20.01 9.33
C PRO A 395 -13.99 -18.91 9.88
N ASP A 396 -12.81 -19.26 10.39
CA ASP A 396 -11.88 -18.31 11.01
C ASP A 396 -10.93 -17.64 10.01
N VAL A 397 -10.96 -18.06 8.74
CA VAL A 397 -10.08 -17.54 7.69
C VAL A 397 -10.69 -16.31 7.04
N SER A 398 -9.88 -15.30 6.72
CA SER A 398 -10.36 -14.14 5.98
C SER A 398 -10.92 -14.52 4.59
N GLY A 399 -12.03 -13.90 4.16
CA GLY A 399 -12.65 -14.19 2.86
C GLY A 399 -11.71 -14.03 1.66
N ARG A 400 -10.76 -13.09 1.73
CA ARG A 400 -9.72 -12.92 0.69
C ARG A 400 -8.85 -14.16 0.51
N VAL A 401 -8.47 -14.81 1.61
CA VAL A 401 -7.63 -16.03 1.57
C VAL A 401 -8.45 -17.19 1.03
N LEU A 402 -9.70 -17.36 1.47
CA LEU A 402 -10.61 -18.38 0.93
C LEU A 402 -10.74 -18.26 -0.59
N LEU A 403 -10.99 -17.05 -1.10
CA LEU A 403 -11.09 -16.77 -2.54
C LEU A 403 -9.81 -17.11 -3.29
N SER A 404 -8.66 -16.69 -2.75
CA SER A 404 -7.36 -16.95 -3.37
C SER A 404 -7.01 -18.43 -3.42
N VAL A 405 -7.32 -19.18 -2.36
CA VAL A 405 -7.06 -20.63 -2.27
C VAL A 405 -8.02 -21.41 -3.15
N ARG A 406 -9.30 -21.03 -3.17
CA ARG A 406 -10.31 -21.60 -4.06
C ARG A 406 -9.90 -21.44 -5.53
N GLU A 407 -9.50 -20.23 -5.93
CA GLU A 407 -9.03 -19.98 -7.30
C GLU A 407 -7.73 -20.73 -7.60
N HIS A 408 -6.81 -20.80 -6.64
CA HIS A 408 -5.60 -21.60 -6.77
C HIS A 408 -5.91 -23.08 -7.06
N PHE A 409 -6.81 -23.72 -6.30
CA PHE A 409 -7.17 -25.12 -6.51
C PHE A 409 -7.96 -25.37 -7.81
N HIS A 410 -8.79 -24.42 -8.26
CA HIS A 410 -9.42 -24.49 -9.59
C HIS A 410 -8.37 -24.54 -10.71
N ASN A 411 -7.30 -23.76 -10.59
CA ASN A 411 -6.22 -23.74 -11.58
C ASN A 411 -5.30 -24.97 -11.48
N ARG A 412 -5.18 -25.59 -10.30
CA ARG A 412 -4.41 -26.84 -10.12
C ARG A 412 -5.01 -28.06 -10.81
N GLY A 413 -6.29 -28.00 -11.21
CA GLY A 413 -6.93 -29.07 -12.00
C GLY A 413 -6.61 -29.04 -13.49
N ARG A 414 -5.85 -28.05 -13.97
CA ARG A 414 -5.44 -27.91 -15.35
C ARG A 414 -3.94 -28.14 -15.44
N GLU A 415 -3.51 -29.08 -16.28
CA GLU A 415 -2.13 -29.06 -16.79
C GLU A 415 -2.02 -27.80 -17.65
N THR A 416 -1.42 -26.74 -17.12
CA THR A 416 -1.28 -25.51 -17.90
C THR A 416 -0.04 -25.55 -18.77
N GLY A 417 1.03 -26.23 -18.33
CA GLY A 417 2.36 -26.07 -18.92
C GLY A 417 2.82 -24.61 -18.90
N GLU A 418 2.14 -23.76 -18.12
CA GLU A 418 2.37 -22.34 -18.03
C GLU A 418 3.28 -22.07 -16.83
N PRO A 419 4.25 -21.16 -16.99
CA PRO A 419 5.14 -20.84 -15.90
C PRO A 419 4.41 -20.04 -14.82
N ARG A 420 4.76 -20.30 -13.57
CA ARG A 420 4.26 -19.59 -12.39
C ARG A 420 4.94 -18.24 -12.28
N ILE A 421 4.15 -17.23 -11.97
CA ILE A 421 4.64 -15.87 -11.72
C ILE A 421 4.53 -15.58 -10.22
N PHE A 422 5.65 -15.19 -9.62
CA PHE A 422 5.74 -14.75 -8.25
C PHE A 422 6.05 -13.27 -8.22
N ILE A 423 5.17 -12.47 -7.63
CA ILE A 423 5.42 -11.04 -7.44
C ILE A 423 5.88 -10.85 -6.00
N ASN A 424 7.11 -10.37 -5.82
CA ASN A 424 7.61 -10.06 -4.48
C ASN A 424 7.02 -8.76 -3.94
N GLY A 425 7.25 -8.47 -2.65
CA GLY A 425 6.75 -7.25 -2.00
C GLY A 425 7.24 -5.93 -2.59
N ARG A 426 8.23 -5.96 -3.51
CA ARG A 426 8.75 -4.81 -4.26
C ARG A 426 8.20 -4.74 -5.70
N GLY A 427 7.21 -5.57 -6.04
CA GLY A 427 6.61 -5.61 -7.37
C GLY A 427 7.50 -6.25 -8.45
N ARG A 428 8.62 -6.87 -8.09
CA ARG A 428 9.45 -7.61 -9.05
C ARG A 428 8.87 -9.01 -9.23
N GLY A 429 8.64 -9.37 -10.50
CA GLY A 429 8.22 -10.70 -10.90
C GLY A 429 9.41 -11.65 -11.00
N TRP A 430 9.26 -12.85 -10.45
CA TRP A 430 10.08 -14.01 -10.77
C TRP A 430 9.19 -15.05 -11.44
N VAL A 431 9.72 -15.70 -12.46
CA VAL A 431 8.99 -16.67 -13.29
C VAL A 431 9.69 -18.01 -13.17
N ALA A 432 8.94 -19.07 -12.91
CA ALA A 432 9.46 -20.42 -12.79
C ALA A 432 8.52 -21.42 -13.45
N GLU A 433 9.07 -22.49 -13.99
CA GLU A 433 8.27 -23.61 -14.49
C GLU A 433 7.46 -24.24 -13.35
N ASP A 434 6.28 -24.80 -13.67
CA ASP A 434 5.47 -25.55 -12.71
C ASP A 434 5.75 -27.04 -12.83
N ASP A 435 6.65 -27.55 -11.99
CA ASP A 435 7.04 -28.97 -11.92
C ASP A 435 6.30 -29.75 -10.82
N ARG A 436 5.34 -29.11 -10.14
CA ARG A 436 4.67 -29.71 -8.98
C ARG A 436 3.69 -30.80 -9.42
N PRO A 437 3.64 -31.95 -8.72
CA PRO A 437 2.64 -32.98 -8.96
C PRO A 437 1.22 -32.44 -8.83
N PRO A 438 0.25 -32.87 -9.67
CA PRO A 438 -1.14 -32.44 -9.55
C PRO A 438 -1.75 -32.89 -8.23
N VAL A 439 -2.74 -32.12 -7.73
CA VAL A 439 -3.50 -32.50 -6.54
C VAL A 439 -4.67 -33.40 -6.98
N PRO A 440 -4.86 -34.60 -6.38
CA PRO A 440 -5.90 -35.53 -6.80
C PRO A 440 -7.30 -34.93 -6.76
N ALA A 441 -8.10 -35.18 -7.82
CA ALA A 441 -9.47 -34.66 -7.95
C ALA A 441 -10.38 -35.09 -6.77
N ALA A 442 -10.20 -36.32 -6.28
CA ALA A 442 -10.94 -36.87 -5.14
C ALA A 442 -10.82 -36.03 -3.86
N VAL A 443 -9.74 -35.26 -3.70
CA VAL A 443 -9.50 -34.40 -2.54
C VAL A 443 -9.77 -32.93 -2.87
N ARG A 444 -9.36 -32.51 -4.09
CA ARG A 444 -9.51 -31.14 -4.57
C ARG A 444 -10.98 -30.72 -4.70
N ASP A 445 -11.82 -31.54 -5.31
CA ASP A 445 -13.20 -31.14 -5.65
C ASP A 445 -14.08 -31.00 -4.40
N PRO A 446 -14.03 -31.92 -3.40
CA PRO A 446 -14.71 -31.71 -2.13
C PRO A 446 -14.21 -30.48 -1.37
N LEU A 447 -12.90 -30.21 -1.39
CA LEU A 447 -12.33 -29.01 -0.78
C LEU A 447 -12.91 -27.74 -1.43
N ILE A 448 -12.88 -27.65 -2.76
CA ILE A 448 -13.46 -26.50 -3.49
C ILE A 448 -14.94 -26.32 -3.14
N ALA A 449 -15.72 -27.41 -3.11
CA ALA A 449 -17.14 -27.37 -2.77
C ALA A 449 -17.38 -26.86 -1.35
N ALA A 450 -16.55 -27.28 -0.38
CA ALA A 450 -16.63 -26.80 0.99
C ALA A 450 -16.28 -25.30 1.10
N LEU A 451 -15.26 -24.83 0.36
CA LEU A 451 -14.93 -23.40 0.29
C LEU A 451 -16.07 -22.59 -0.33
N ASP A 452 -16.72 -23.10 -1.37
CA ASP A 452 -17.89 -22.47 -1.99
C ASP A 452 -19.09 -22.38 -1.05
N ALA A 453 -19.34 -23.43 -0.27
CA ALA A 453 -20.38 -23.42 0.75
C ALA A 453 -20.10 -22.39 1.84
N GLU A 454 -18.87 -22.34 2.36
CA GLU A 454 -18.45 -21.39 3.38
C GLU A 454 -18.57 -19.93 2.89
N MET A 455 -18.08 -19.64 1.67
CA MET A 455 -18.20 -18.30 1.10
C MET A 455 -19.65 -17.90 0.88
N ARG A 456 -20.51 -18.82 0.41
CA ARG A 456 -21.94 -18.58 0.25
C ARG A 456 -22.62 -18.29 1.59
N GLY A 457 -22.23 -19.01 2.66
CA GLY A 457 -22.73 -18.81 4.01
C GLY A 457 -22.38 -17.43 4.60
N ARG A 458 -21.25 -16.83 4.19
CA ARG A 458 -20.84 -15.49 4.63
C ARG A 458 -21.54 -14.35 3.90
N LEU A 459 -22.04 -14.60 2.69
CA LEU A 459 -22.64 -13.56 1.88
C LEU A 459 -24.08 -13.31 2.38
N PRO A 460 -24.48 -12.03 2.56
CA PRO A 460 -25.89 -11.75 2.79
C PRO A 460 -26.70 -12.22 1.58
N ALA A 461 -27.90 -12.74 1.80
CA ALA A 461 -28.85 -13.09 0.76
C ALA A 461 -29.79 -11.89 0.49
N PRO A 462 -29.50 -11.00 -0.49
CA PRO A 462 -30.39 -9.90 -0.80
C PRO A 462 -31.68 -10.41 -1.46
N ASP A 463 -32.82 -9.79 -1.13
CA ASP A 463 -34.11 -10.10 -1.78
C ASP A 463 -34.07 -9.90 -3.30
N ARG A 464 -33.30 -8.90 -3.76
CA ARG A 464 -33.06 -8.58 -5.17
C ARG A 464 -31.64 -8.08 -5.34
N LEU A 465 -30.94 -8.67 -6.31
CA LEU A 465 -29.61 -8.26 -6.73
C LEU A 465 -29.67 -7.83 -8.19
N LEU A 466 -29.43 -6.55 -8.45
CA LEU A 466 -29.28 -6.00 -9.79
C LEU A 466 -27.79 -5.80 -10.05
N LEU A 467 -27.27 -6.48 -11.07
CA LEU A 467 -25.89 -6.36 -11.51
C LEU A 467 -25.90 -5.96 -12.98
N ASP A 468 -25.14 -4.93 -13.29
CA ASP A 468 -24.81 -4.63 -14.67
C ASP A 468 -23.82 -5.70 -15.18
N PRO A 469 -24.10 -6.38 -16.30
CA PRO A 469 -23.18 -7.37 -16.88
C PRO A 469 -21.76 -6.84 -17.07
N GLU A 470 -21.58 -5.55 -17.37
CA GLU A 470 -20.26 -4.95 -17.55
C GLU A 470 -19.44 -4.90 -16.25
N VAL A 471 -20.12 -4.83 -15.09
CA VAL A 471 -19.46 -4.83 -13.76
C VAL A 471 -18.90 -6.20 -13.41
N LEU A 472 -19.43 -7.29 -14.01
CA LEU A 472 -18.81 -8.59 -13.89
C LEU A 472 -17.37 -8.50 -14.37
N ASP A 473 -17.10 -7.66 -15.38
CA ASP A 473 -15.79 -7.54 -15.99
C ASP A 473 -14.81 -6.57 -15.32
N VAL A 474 -15.07 -6.16 -14.07
CA VAL A 474 -14.21 -5.24 -13.33
C VAL A 474 -13.37 -5.98 -12.29
N ALA A 475 -12.05 -5.78 -12.35
CA ALA A 475 -11.14 -6.27 -11.30
C ALA A 475 -11.32 -5.45 -10.02
N LEU A 476 -11.55 -6.11 -8.89
CA LEU A 476 -11.72 -5.42 -7.61
C LEU A 476 -10.35 -5.00 -7.06
N PRO A 477 -10.14 -3.71 -6.69
CA PRO A 477 -8.90 -3.28 -6.08
C PRO A 477 -8.74 -3.93 -4.71
N LEU A 478 -7.66 -4.70 -4.54
CA LEU A 478 -7.38 -5.47 -3.32
C LEU A 478 -6.81 -4.62 -2.17
N SER A 479 -6.68 -3.30 -2.33
CA SER A 479 -6.18 -2.37 -1.31
C SER A 479 -6.77 -0.97 -1.47
N GLY A 480 -6.95 -0.25 -0.34
CA GLY A 480 -7.42 1.14 -0.34
C GLY A 480 -6.38 2.17 -0.82
N ARG A 481 -5.09 1.82 -0.87
CA ARG A 481 -4.02 2.72 -1.34
C ARG A 481 -4.11 3.06 -2.83
N ALA A 482 -4.69 2.16 -3.62
CA ALA A 482 -4.88 2.35 -5.06
C ALA A 482 -6.25 2.97 -5.39
N ARG A 483 -7.03 3.42 -4.39
CA ARG A 483 -8.40 3.88 -4.60
C ARG A 483 -8.38 5.33 -5.07
N CYS A 484 -8.63 5.57 -6.36
CA CYS A 484 -8.82 6.93 -6.85
C CYS A 484 -10.18 7.49 -6.34
N PRO A 485 -10.32 8.79 -6.00
CA PRO A 485 -11.61 9.39 -5.63
C PRO A 485 -12.69 9.22 -6.69
N ALA A 486 -12.30 9.13 -7.97
CA ALA A 486 -13.18 8.86 -9.11
C ALA A 486 -13.71 7.42 -9.14
N GLU A 487 -12.97 6.45 -8.60
CA GLU A 487 -13.35 5.02 -8.50
C GLU A 487 -14.22 4.72 -7.27
N ARG A 488 -14.86 5.74 -6.68
CA ARG A 488 -15.90 5.53 -5.67
C ARG A 488 -17.12 4.90 -6.34
N VAL A 489 -17.10 3.57 -6.52
CA VAL A 489 -18.31 2.77 -6.62
C VAL A 489 -19.02 2.88 -5.26
N ARG A 490 -19.79 3.94 -5.09
CA ARG A 490 -20.75 4.04 -3.99
C ARG A 490 -21.94 3.19 -4.39
N ILE A 491 -22.00 1.99 -3.83
CA ILE A 491 -23.23 1.20 -3.78
C ILE A 491 -24.29 2.11 -3.18
N ARG A 492 -25.27 2.52 -4.01
CA ARG A 492 -26.38 3.40 -3.60
C ARG A 492 -27.04 2.73 -2.40
N ARG A 493 -26.97 3.36 -1.22
CA ARG A 493 -27.52 2.83 0.04
C ARG A 493 -29.05 2.75 -0.04
N ARG A 494 -29.58 1.70 -0.64
CA ARG A 494 -30.80 1.02 -0.21
C ARG A 494 -30.56 -0.48 -0.37
N ARG A 495 -30.26 -1.12 0.77
CA ARG A 495 -29.98 -2.55 0.98
C ARG A 495 -28.62 -3.03 0.49
N ARG A 496 -27.91 -3.71 1.40
CA ARG A 496 -26.56 -4.24 1.26
C ARG A 496 -26.58 -5.44 0.31
N ALA A 497 -25.62 -5.50 -0.60
CA ALA A 497 -24.76 -6.66 -0.86
C ALA A 497 -23.92 -6.40 -2.13
N VAL A 498 -22.80 -7.11 -2.21
CA VAL A 498 -22.15 -7.66 -3.42
C VAL A 498 -20.73 -7.22 -3.67
N ALA A 499 -19.88 -8.24 -3.80
CA ALA A 499 -18.93 -8.41 -4.89
C ALA A 499 -18.44 -9.88 -4.91
N LEU A 500 -18.84 -10.70 -5.89
CA LEU A 500 -18.04 -11.83 -6.45
C LEU A 500 -18.78 -12.62 -7.56
N LEU A 501 -18.84 -12.14 -8.81
CA LEU A 501 -19.40 -12.94 -9.91
C LEU A 501 -18.47 -13.15 -11.12
N ARG A 502 -17.25 -12.61 -11.13
CA ARG A 502 -16.27 -12.87 -12.21
C ARG A 502 -15.41 -14.12 -12.05
N VAL A 503 -15.70 -14.99 -11.10
CA VAL A 503 -14.93 -16.24 -10.95
C VAL A 503 -15.50 -17.36 -11.84
N LEU A 504 -16.60 -17.12 -12.56
CA LEU A 504 -17.27 -18.18 -13.31
C LEU A 504 -16.96 -18.19 -14.82
N GLU A 505 -16.64 -17.06 -15.47
CA GLU A 505 -16.44 -17.06 -16.93
C GLU A 505 -15.40 -16.02 -17.37
N GLY A 506 -14.31 -16.45 -18.01
CA GLY A 506 -13.25 -15.52 -18.43
C GLY A 506 -12.14 -16.14 -19.27
N LYS A 507 -12.50 -16.86 -20.34
CA LYS A 507 -11.58 -17.73 -21.12
C LYS A 507 -11.12 -17.19 -22.49
N ARG A 508 -11.35 -15.93 -22.88
CA ARG A 508 -11.07 -15.53 -24.30
C ARG A 508 -10.45 -14.15 -24.60
N ALA A 509 -10.15 -13.30 -23.62
CA ALA A 509 -9.72 -11.91 -23.92
C ALA A 509 -8.21 -11.62 -23.81
N ALA A 510 -7.42 -12.48 -23.13
CA ALA A 510 -6.04 -12.15 -22.75
C ALA A 510 -4.98 -12.33 -23.86
N ASP A 511 -5.30 -13.01 -24.97
CA ASP A 511 -4.29 -13.44 -25.95
C ASP A 511 -3.87 -12.39 -27.00
N ARG A 512 -4.39 -11.16 -26.97
CA ARG A 512 -4.17 -10.22 -28.09
C ARG A 512 -3.21 -9.04 -27.88
N LEU A 513 -2.61 -8.84 -26.70
CA LEU A 513 -1.92 -7.56 -26.42
C LEU A 513 -0.43 -7.65 -25.98
N ARG A 514 0.20 -8.82 -25.96
CA ARG A 514 1.57 -8.95 -25.40
C ARG A 514 2.78 -8.65 -26.29
N PRO A 515 2.80 -8.67 -27.64
CA PRO A 515 4.08 -8.56 -28.36
C PRO A 515 4.51 -7.15 -28.80
N ARG A 516 3.82 -6.06 -28.44
CA ARG A 516 4.12 -4.71 -29.01
C ARG A 516 5.14 -3.86 -28.24
N ARG A 517 5.40 -4.11 -26.95
CA ARG A 517 6.25 -3.22 -26.12
C ARG A 517 7.76 -3.47 -26.24
N ALA A 518 8.20 -4.71 -26.47
CA ALA A 518 9.64 -5.03 -26.57
C ALA A 518 10.28 -4.62 -27.92
N ALA A 519 9.47 -4.50 -28.97
CA ALA A 519 9.93 -4.13 -30.32
C ALA A 519 10.17 -2.62 -30.49
N ALA A 520 9.45 -1.77 -29.74
CA ALA A 520 9.59 -0.32 -29.80
C ALA A 520 10.92 0.16 -29.20
N GLN A 521 11.33 -0.42 -28.08
CA GLN A 521 12.54 0.01 -27.35
C GLN A 521 13.85 -0.22 -28.14
N ARG A 522 13.90 -1.25 -28.99
CA ARG A 522 15.05 -1.51 -29.88
C ARG A 522 15.09 -0.59 -31.10
N ARG A 523 13.94 -0.10 -31.58
CA ARG A 523 13.85 0.82 -32.73
C ARG A 523 14.27 2.25 -32.34
N LEU A 524 13.92 2.66 -31.13
CA LEU A 524 14.31 3.95 -30.55
C LEU A 524 15.84 4.11 -30.44
N GLN A 525 16.54 3.08 -29.94
CA GLN A 525 18.01 3.09 -29.84
C GLN A 525 18.70 3.19 -31.21
N HIS A 526 18.15 2.52 -32.22
CA HIS A 526 18.73 2.51 -33.56
C HIS A 526 18.52 3.84 -34.31
N ARG A 527 17.43 4.56 -34.02
CA ARG A 527 17.14 5.89 -34.58
C ARG A 527 17.93 7.01 -33.92
N LEU A 528 18.14 6.95 -32.60
CA LEU A 528 19.00 7.93 -31.91
C LEU A 528 20.45 7.89 -32.41
N LEU A 529 20.98 6.71 -32.72
CA LEU A 529 22.32 6.55 -33.31
C LEU A 529 22.44 7.08 -34.74
N ALA A 530 21.33 7.14 -35.49
CA ALA A 530 21.32 7.67 -36.85
C ALA A 530 21.30 9.21 -36.91
N VAL A 531 20.78 9.87 -35.87
CA VAL A 531 20.70 11.33 -35.77
C VAL A 531 22.05 11.96 -35.35
N LEU A 532 22.97 11.17 -34.78
CA LEU A 532 24.26 11.64 -34.26
C LEU A 532 25.44 11.55 -35.26
N HIS A 533 25.20 11.37 -36.57
CA HIS A 533 26.30 11.30 -37.55
C HIS A 533 26.91 12.67 -37.88
N VAL A 534 28.02 12.98 -37.22
CA VAL A 534 29.01 14.00 -37.64
C VAL A 534 29.87 13.40 -38.75
N PRO A 535 30.13 14.09 -39.88
CA PRO A 535 30.82 13.51 -41.03
C PRO A 535 32.32 13.34 -40.76
N GLN A 536 32.81 12.10 -40.84
CA GLN A 536 34.24 11.79 -40.88
C GLN A 536 34.78 11.96 -42.31
N GLY A 537 35.73 12.89 -42.46
CA GLY A 537 36.47 13.13 -43.70
C GLY A 537 37.43 11.98 -44.04
N ARG A 538 37.44 11.65 -45.34
CA ARG A 538 38.28 10.66 -46.04
C ARG A 538 39.77 10.69 -45.63
N ARG A 539 40.34 9.50 -45.39
CA ARG A 539 41.57 9.05 -46.06
C ARG A 539 41.48 7.55 -46.37
N GLY A 540 41.42 7.25 -47.66
CA GLY A 540 41.38 5.88 -48.16
C GLY A 540 42.77 5.29 -48.38
N ARG A 541 42.81 3.95 -48.40
CA ARG A 541 43.43 3.05 -49.39
C ARG A 541 43.30 1.63 -48.79
N ALA A 542 42.50 0.77 -49.43
CA ALA A 542 42.94 -0.23 -50.42
C ALA A 542 43.83 -1.29 -49.75
N LEU A 543 43.63 -2.60 -49.77
CA LEU A 543 42.84 -3.59 -50.52
C LEU A 543 42.70 -4.78 -49.52
N GLY A 544 41.64 -5.57 -49.46
CA GLY A 544 41.25 -6.56 -50.46
C GLY A 544 40.97 -7.89 -49.75
N ARG A 545 39.80 -8.48 -50.06
CA ARG A 545 39.50 -9.92 -50.27
C ARG A 545 40.30 -10.94 -49.44
N CYS A 546 39.75 -11.96 -48.77
CA CYS A 546 38.67 -12.88 -49.11
C CYS A 546 38.64 -13.91 -47.93
N HIS A 547 37.47 -14.23 -47.38
CA HIS A 547 36.76 -15.51 -47.57
C HIS A 547 37.27 -16.75 -46.78
N ARG A 548 36.27 -17.50 -46.26
CA ARG A 548 36.24 -18.91 -45.78
C ARG A 548 36.69 -19.11 -44.32
N SER A 549 35.82 -19.52 -43.40
CA SER A 549 35.02 -20.75 -43.24
C SER A 549 35.78 -21.92 -42.62
N ALA A 550 35.08 -22.63 -41.74
CA ALA A 550 35.32 -23.96 -41.14
C ALA A 550 35.75 -23.87 -39.67
N ARG A 551 34.93 -24.29 -38.69
CA ARG A 551 34.41 -25.63 -38.35
C ARG A 551 35.44 -26.53 -37.66
N GLY A 552 35.03 -27.03 -36.48
CA GLY A 552 35.51 -28.24 -35.81
C GLY A 552 36.84 -28.09 -35.07
N CYS A 553 37.16 -28.80 -33.99
CA CYS A 553 36.53 -29.88 -33.22
C CYS A 553 37.40 -30.04 -31.95
N LEU A 554 36.81 -30.22 -30.76
CA LEU A 554 36.93 -31.39 -29.86
C LEU A 554 38.32 -31.75 -29.26
N GLY A 555 38.30 -32.07 -27.95
CA GLY A 555 39.30 -32.88 -27.23
C GLY A 555 40.07 -32.11 -26.14
N VAL A 556 39.62 -32.05 -24.88
CA VAL A 556 39.85 -33.03 -23.77
C VAL A 556 41.33 -33.33 -23.50
N HIS A 557 41.88 -32.83 -22.38
CA HIS A 557 42.61 -33.62 -21.36
C HIS A 557 43.15 -32.75 -20.20
N GLN A 558 42.80 -33.11 -18.96
CA GLN A 558 43.62 -32.91 -17.75
C GLN A 558 44.71 -34.00 -17.69
N PRO A 559 45.91 -33.80 -17.06
CA PRO A 559 46.09 -33.86 -15.59
C PRO A 559 47.16 -32.92 -14.98
N GLY A 560 47.18 -32.75 -13.63
CA GLY A 560 48.30 -32.12 -12.86
C GLY A 560 49.47 -33.12 -12.61
N PRO A 561 50.39 -32.97 -11.60
CA PRO A 561 50.62 -31.90 -10.59
C PRO A 561 52.12 -31.48 -10.32
N GLY A 562 52.33 -30.31 -9.65
CA GLY A 562 53.48 -29.92 -8.76
C GLY A 562 54.90 -29.70 -9.35
N PRO A 563 55.94 -29.27 -8.56
CA PRO A 563 56.03 -28.36 -7.39
C PRO A 563 57.27 -27.38 -7.38
N GLY A 564 57.44 -26.55 -6.33
CA GLY A 564 58.76 -26.05 -5.81
C GLY A 564 59.11 -24.55 -5.99
N ALA A 565 59.10 -23.71 -4.93
CA ALA A 565 60.27 -23.21 -4.14
C ALA A 565 61.02 -22.01 -4.80
N ARG A 566 61.50 -20.94 -4.16
CA ARG A 566 61.76 -20.48 -2.77
C ARG A 566 62.27 -19.01 -2.83
N HIS A 567 62.43 -18.40 -1.62
CA HIS A 567 63.18 -17.18 -1.21
C HIS A 567 62.32 -15.92 -1.00
N LEU A 568 61.93 -15.51 0.23
CA LEU A 568 62.65 -15.08 1.47
C LEU A 568 63.51 -13.81 1.33
N HIS A 569 63.06 -12.72 1.96
CA HIS A 569 63.91 -11.96 2.89
C HIS A 569 63.06 -11.22 3.95
N ARG A 570 63.41 -11.45 5.21
CA ARG A 570 63.05 -10.68 6.42
C ARG A 570 64.26 -9.78 6.76
N PRO A 571 64.09 -8.77 7.63
CA PRO A 571 64.56 -8.97 9.00
C PRO A 571 63.61 -8.42 10.07
N ALA A 572 63.92 -8.80 11.32
CA ALA A 572 63.20 -8.55 12.56
C ALA A 572 64.03 -7.69 13.53
N GLY A 573 63.40 -7.21 14.60
CA GLY A 573 64.02 -6.70 15.84
C GLY A 573 63.22 -5.55 16.44
N GLN A 574 62.26 -5.76 17.35
CA GLN A 574 62.34 -6.10 18.79
C GLN A 574 62.24 -4.89 19.74
N HIS A 575 61.27 -4.99 20.65
CA HIS A 575 61.21 -4.55 22.07
C HIS A 575 61.44 -3.05 22.41
N LEU A 576 60.55 -2.38 23.16
CA LEU A 576 60.38 -2.50 24.62
C LEU A 576 59.08 -1.83 25.12
N ARG A 577 58.72 -2.19 26.36
CA ARG A 577 57.55 -1.86 27.19
C ARG A 577 57.26 -0.36 27.41
N GLY A 578 55.99 -0.09 27.72
CA GLY A 578 55.44 1.11 28.32
C GLY A 578 53.93 0.98 28.45
#